data_AF-C6W5Y2-F1
#
_entry.id   AF-C6W5Y2-F1
#
_cell.length_a   1.000
_cell.length_b   1.000
_cell.length_c   1.000
_cell.angle_alpha   90.00
_cell.angle_beta   90.00
_cell.angle_gamma   90.00
#
_symmetry.space_group_name_H-M   'P 1'
#
loop_
_entity.id
_entity.type
_entity.pdbx_description
1 polymer ?
#
loop_
_entity_poly.entity_id
_entity_poly.type
_entity_poly.pdbx_seq_one_letter_code
_entity_poly.pdbx_strand_id
1 'polypeptide(L)' 'MKTFRVKAVSESEETLVFEILQTLQRKGTIVFEEEHPEATSKAATPATDEQVQEIIDEAELGPYYSEQEAKKILQL' A
#
# COMPACT_ATOMS: atom_id res chain seq x y z
N MET A 1 -8.64 0.38 -21.49
CA MET A 1 -9.85 0.91 -20.83
C MET A 1 -9.42 1.86 -19.72
N LYS A 2 -10.27 2.81 -19.31
CA LYS A 2 -9.96 3.76 -18.23
C LYS A 2 -10.73 3.34 -16.98
N THR A 3 -10.05 3.23 -15.84
CA THR A 3 -10.65 2.94 -14.54
C THR A 3 -10.88 4.26 -13.81
N PHE A 4 -12.03 4.42 -13.15
CA PHE A 4 -12.40 5.64 -12.44
C PHE A 4 -12.71 5.33 -10.99
N ARG A 5 -12.11 6.10 -10.08
CA ARG A 5 -12.46 6.09 -8.66
C ARG A 5 -13.46 7.21 -8.39
N VAL A 6 -14.66 6.85 -7.96
CA VAL A 6 -15.71 7.81 -7.58
C VAL A 6 -15.69 7.99 -6.07
N LYS A 7 -15.79 9.23 -5.60
CA LYS A 7 -15.94 9.57 -4.17
C LYS A 7 -17.14 10.50 -4.01
N ALA A 8 -18.00 10.21 -3.06
CA ALA A 8 -19.04 11.16 -2.65
C ALA A 8 -18.38 12.36 -1.97
N VAL A 9 -18.80 13.58 -2.35
CA VAL A 9 -18.26 14.83 -1.79
C VAL A 9 -19.01 15.24 -0.52
N SER A 10 -20.27 14.81 -0.38
CA SER A 10 -21.11 15.03 0.80
C SER A 10 -21.67 13.70 1.30
N GLU A 11 -21.58 13.44 2.60
CA GLU A 11 -22.17 12.25 3.24
C GLU A 11 -23.69 12.20 3.06
N SER A 12 -24.36 13.35 3.03
CA SER A 12 -25.80 13.43 2.84
C SER A 12 -26.29 12.91 1.48
N GLU A 13 -25.42 12.87 0.48
CA GLU A 13 -25.74 12.40 -0.86
C GLU A 13 -25.24 10.97 -1.13
N GLU A 14 -24.51 10.37 -0.19
CA GLU A 14 -23.91 9.05 -0.37
C GLU A 14 -24.97 7.97 -0.65
N THR A 15 -26.07 7.99 0.10
CA THR A 15 -27.20 7.08 -0.08
C THR A 15 -27.83 7.21 -1.48
N LEU A 16 -28.04 8.44 -1.94
CA LEU A 16 -28.63 8.71 -3.26
C LEU A 16 -27.71 8.23 -4.38
N VAL A 17 -26.42 8.53 -4.27
CA VAL A 17 -25.40 8.07 -5.23
C VAL A 17 -25.37 6.56 -5.28
N PHE A 18 -25.43 5.88 -4.14
CA PHE A 18 -25.45 4.43 -4.06
C PHE A 18 -26.69 3.81 -4.74
N GLU A 19 -27.87 4.36 -4.51
CA GLU A 19 -29.12 3.91 -5.16
C GLU A 19 -29.07 4.05 -6.70
N ILE A 20 -28.50 5.15 -7.20
CA ILE A 20 -28.33 5.38 -8.64
C ILE A 20 -27.37 4.33 -9.22
N LEU A 21 -26.23 4.09 -8.57
CA LEU A 21 -25.25 3.11 -9.02
C LEU A 21 -25.83 1.69 -9.00
N GLN A 22 -26.59 1.31 -7.96
CA GLN A 22 -27.30 0.03 -7.95
C GLN A 22 -28.30 -0.11 -9.09
N THR A 23 -29.00 0.98 -9.44
CA THR A 23 -29.93 0.98 -10.57
C THR A 23 -29.21 0.77 -11.90
N LEU A 24 -28.05 1.41 -12.09
CA LEU A 24 -27.21 1.24 -13.28
C LEU A 24 -26.66 -0.20 -13.37
N GLN A 25 -26.29 -0.80 -12.25
CA GLN A 25 -25.86 -2.20 -12.19
C GLN A 25 -27.00 -3.15 -12.59
N ARG A 26 -28.20 -2.96 -12.03
CA ARG A 26 -29.39 -3.78 -12.36
C ARG A 26 -29.76 -3.71 -13.84
N LYS A 27 -29.55 -2.57 -14.48
CA LYS A 27 -29.75 -2.39 -15.93
C LYS A 27 -28.63 -2.99 -16.78
N GLY A 28 -27.56 -3.52 -16.18
CA GLY A 28 -26.39 -4.05 -16.88
C GLY A 28 -25.53 -2.97 -17.53
N THR A 29 -25.64 -1.71 -17.09
CA THR A 29 -24.86 -0.58 -17.62
C THR A 29 -23.46 -0.51 -16.99
N ILE A 30 -23.32 -0.92 -15.73
CA ILE A 30 -22.06 -0.96 -14.99
C ILE A 30 -21.92 -2.25 -14.20
N VAL A 31 -20.69 -2.60 -13.83
CA VAL A 31 -20.35 -3.69 -12.93
C VAL A 31 -19.58 -3.09 -11.75
N PHE A 32 -19.91 -3.50 -10.53
CA PHE A 32 -19.11 -3.15 -9.36
C PHE A 32 -17.95 -4.13 -9.25
N GLU A 33 -16.74 -3.58 -9.19
CA GLU A 33 -15.55 -4.32 -8.81
C GLU A 33 -15.12 -3.79 -7.44
N GLU A 34 -15.19 -4.64 -6.42
CA GLU A 34 -14.63 -4.30 -5.11
C GLU A 34 -13.10 -4.39 -5.22
N GLU A 35 -12.44 -3.24 -5.31
CA GLU A 35 -11.02 -3.16 -4.98
C GLU A 35 -10.91 -3.35 -3.46
N HIS A 36 -10.71 -4.60 -3.02
CA HIS A 36 -10.27 -4.85 -1.65
C HIS A 36 -8.94 -4.09 -1.44
N PRO A 37 -8.87 -3.11 -0.52
CA PRO A 37 -7.62 -2.42 -0.22
C PRO A 37 -6.56 -3.37 0.37
N GLU A 38 -6.96 -4.58 0.76
CA GLU A 38 -6.09 -5.59 1.35
C GLU A 38 -5.33 -6.47 0.34
N ALA A 39 -5.63 -6.39 -0.97
CA ALA A 39 -4.91 -7.18 -1.96
C ALA A 39 -3.44 -6.73 -2.15
N THR A 40 -3.03 -5.60 -1.56
CA THR A 40 -1.62 -5.15 -1.53
C THR A 40 -0.98 -5.17 -0.16
N SER A 41 -1.73 -5.45 0.92
CA SER A 41 -1.10 -5.80 2.19
C SER A 41 -0.75 -7.28 2.12
N LYS A 42 0.39 -7.61 1.50
CA LYS A 42 1.09 -8.85 1.84
C LYS A 42 1.18 -8.83 3.35
N ALA A 43 0.43 -9.69 4.03
CA ALA A 43 0.56 -9.90 5.46
C ALA A 43 2.06 -10.05 5.71
N ALA A 44 2.63 -9.13 6.51
CA ALA A 44 4.05 -9.15 6.77
C ALA A 44 4.34 -10.50 7.44
N THR A 45 4.95 -11.41 6.69
CA THR A 45 5.40 -12.68 7.24
C THR A 45 6.45 -12.35 8.28
N PRO A 46 6.28 -12.75 9.55
CA PRO A 46 7.34 -12.57 10.54
C PRO A 46 8.60 -13.26 10.03
N ALA A 47 9.75 -12.63 10.28
CA ALA A 47 11.04 -13.19 9.93
C ALA A 47 11.24 -14.54 10.64
N THR A 48 11.86 -15.50 9.95
CA THR A 48 12.27 -16.77 10.56
C THR A 48 13.37 -16.54 11.60
N ASP A 49 13.52 -17.46 12.56
CA ASP A 49 14.55 -17.34 13.60
C ASP A 49 15.97 -17.20 13.01
N GLU A 50 16.25 -17.88 11.89
CA GLU A 50 17.52 -17.75 11.16
C GLU A 50 17.70 -16.34 10.58
N GLN A 51 16.66 -15.78 9.95
CA GLN A 51 16.70 -14.41 9.41
C GLN A 51 16.85 -13.36 10.52
N VAL A 52 16.24 -13.59 11.68
CA VAL A 52 16.40 -12.71 12.84
C VAL A 52 17.85 -12.72 13.32
N GLN A 53 18.49 -13.89 13.37
CA GLN A 53 19.89 -14.00 13.76
C GLN A 53 20.82 -13.30 12.76
N GLU A 54 20.62 -13.48 11.45
CA GLU A 54 21.40 -12.79 10.42
C GLU A 54 21.29 -11.26 10.52
N ILE A 55 20.09 -10.74 10.80
CA ILE A 55 19.87 -9.30 10.99
C ILE A 55 20.63 -8.79 12.22
N ILE A 56 20.66 -9.55 13.31
CA ILE A 56 21.40 -9.19 14.52
C ILE A 56 22.91 -9.17 14.24
N ASP A 57 23.43 -10.20 13.59
CA ASP A 57 24.86 -10.32 13.27
C ASP A 57 25.32 -9.19 12.32
N GLU A 58 24.50 -8.82 11.33
CA GLU A 58 24.78 -7.70 10.43
C GLU A 58 24.74 -6.34 11.15
N ALA A 59 23.79 -6.16 12.06
CA ALA A 59 23.69 -4.94 12.86
C ALA A 59 24.89 -4.74 13.79
N GLU A 60 25.44 -5.82 14.34
CA GLU A 60 26.67 -5.80 15.16
C GLU A 60 27.92 -5.48 14.33
N LEU A 61 27.95 -5.86 13.05
CA LEU A 61 29.09 -5.59 12.16
C LEU A 61 29.29 -4.08 11.92
N GLY A 62 28.21 -3.30 12.00
CA GLY A 62 28.22 -1.85 11.84
C GLY A 62 28.60 -1.39 10.42
N PRO A 63 28.54 -0.07 10.15
CA PRO A 63 28.88 0.46 8.84
C PRO A 63 30.39 0.32 8.56
N TYR A 64 30.73 -0.13 7.35
CA TYR A 64 32.12 -0.27 6.88
C TYR A 64 32.92 1.04 6.86
N TYR A 65 32.23 2.19 6.81
CA TYR A 65 32.83 3.51 6.77
C TYR A 65 32.33 4.34 7.94
N SER A 66 33.22 5.14 8.52
CA SER A 66 32.83 6.18 9.47
C SER A 66 31.97 7.23 8.77
N GLU A 67 31.18 7.97 9.55
CA GLU A 67 30.32 9.04 9.01
C GLU A 67 31.10 10.07 8.17
N GLN A 68 32.35 10.37 8.57
CA GLN A 68 33.22 11.29 7.85
C GLN A 68 33.69 10.73 6.51
N GLU A 69 34.04 9.44 6.46
CA GLU A 69 34.43 8.75 5.23
C GLU A 69 33.24 8.64 4.27
N ALA A 70 32.05 8.32 4.78
CA ALA A 70 30.82 8.27 4.00
C ALA A 70 30.51 9.62 3.35
N LYS A 71 30.58 10.73 4.11
CA LYS A 71 30.38 12.09 3.57
C LYS A 71 31.39 12.44 2.47
N LYS A 72 32.65 12.06 2.67
CA LYS A 72 33.71 12.28 1.68
C LYS A 72 33.50 11.49 0.38
N ILE A 73 33.04 10.23 0.48
CA ILE A 73 32.68 9.40 -0.69
C ILE A 73 31.47 10.01 -1.41
N LEU A 74 30.47 10.48 -0.66
CA LEU A 74 29.22 11.03 -1.18
C LEU A 74 29.32 12.50 -1.63
N GLN A 75 30.48 13.15 -1.45
CA GLN A 75 30.71 14.57 -1.76
C GLN A 75 29.70 15.51 -1.07
N LEU A 76 29.36 15.19 0.19
CA LEU A 76 28.44 15.94 1.05
C LEU A 76 29.18 16.78 2.10
#